data_AF-A0A2A2E3J1-F1
#
_entry.id   AF-A0A2A2E3J1-F1
#
_cell.length_a   1.000
_cell.length_b   1.000
_cell.length_c   1.000
_cell.angle_alpha   90.00
_cell.angle_beta   90.00
_cell.angle_gamma   90.00
#
_symmetry.space_group_name_H-M   'P 1'
#
loop_
_entity.id
_entity.type
_entity.pdbx_description
1 polymer ?
#
loop_
_entity_poly.entity_id
_entity_poly.type
_entity_poly.pdbx_seq_one_letter_code
_entity_poly.pdbx_strand_id
1 'polypeptide(L)'
;MIETLSPMTLVGGQIVVLYVNQADPLIPKVVVPAREHFKAGERITVLCGNIEVASHVYREGDSFPVHVSLSKEKLALIAGTGEFFYVIKHLDGTTSTSDSFRCKVEVFNSQSSVSHANEER
;
A
#
# COMPACT_ATOMS: atom_id res chain seq x y z
N MET A 1 -21.24 13.36 -1.47
CA MET A 1 -20.71 13.70 -0.14
C MET A 1 -19.46 12.85 0.04
N ILE A 2 -18.32 13.44 0.42
CA ILE A 2 -17.05 12.73 0.63
C ILE A 2 -16.82 12.68 2.14
N GLU A 3 -16.58 11.49 2.68
CA GLU A 3 -16.22 11.30 4.08
C GLU A 3 -14.70 11.18 4.22
N THR A 4 -14.12 11.93 5.16
CA THR A 4 -12.69 11.87 5.49
C THR A 4 -12.46 10.88 6.63
N LEU A 5 -11.54 9.93 6.45
CA LEU A 5 -11.25 8.90 7.46
C LEU A 5 -9.97 9.23 8.20
N SER A 6 -10.07 9.33 9.54
CA SER A 6 -8.94 9.55 10.41
C SER A 6 -7.89 8.43 10.27
N PRO A 7 -6.58 8.74 10.30
CA PRO A 7 -5.55 7.73 10.19
C PRO A 7 -5.55 6.85 11.43
N MET A 8 -5.28 5.55 11.25
CA MET A 8 -4.68 4.76 12.33
C MET A 8 -3.36 5.44 12.68
N THR A 9 -3.12 5.67 13.98
CA THR A 9 -1.94 6.31 14.55
C THR A 9 -0.63 5.95 13.84
N LEU A 10 -0.26 6.72 12.82
CA LEU A 10 1.13 6.98 12.50
C LEU A 10 1.54 8.08 13.46
N VAL A 11 2.46 7.78 14.38
CA VAL A 11 3.10 8.83 15.17
C VAL A 11 3.74 9.79 14.16
N GLY A 12 3.26 11.02 14.11
CA GLY A 12 3.81 12.05 13.24
C GLY A 12 5.34 12.08 13.39
N GLY A 13 6.05 11.72 12.32
CA GLY A 13 7.52 11.63 12.33
C GLY A 13 8.10 10.28 11.88
N GLN A 14 7.32 9.19 11.79
CA GLN A 14 7.82 7.92 11.25
C GLN A 14 7.61 7.83 9.73
N ILE A 15 8.70 7.91 8.97
CA ILE A 15 8.71 7.50 7.56
C ILE A 15 8.70 5.97 7.54
N VAL A 16 7.61 5.37 7.09
CA VAL A 16 7.58 3.93 6.81
C VAL A 16 8.40 3.68 5.56
N VAL A 17 9.38 2.79 5.64
CA VAL A 17 10.21 2.39 4.48
C VAL A 17 9.73 1.03 3.99
N LEU A 18 9.24 0.98 2.75
CA LEU A 18 8.84 -0.26 2.07
C LEU A 18 9.99 -0.74 1.19
N TYR A 19 10.62 -1.83 1.62
CA TYR A 19 11.62 -2.55 0.83
C TYR A 19 10.92 -3.43 -0.21
N VAL A 20 11.10 -3.11 -1.48
CA VAL A 20 10.50 -3.83 -2.60
C VAL A 20 11.59 -4.62 -3.31
N ASN A 21 11.66 -5.91 -2.98
CA ASN A 21 12.44 -6.90 -3.73
C ASN A 21 11.47 -7.93 -4.32
N GLN A 22 11.55 -8.15 -5.64
CA GLN A 22 10.70 -9.11 -6.34
C GLN A 22 10.98 -10.56 -5.95
N ALA A 23 12.21 -10.86 -5.51
CA ALA A 23 12.60 -12.19 -5.05
C ALA A 23 12.20 -12.48 -3.59
N ASP A 24 11.83 -11.45 -2.82
CA ASP A 24 11.44 -11.61 -1.42
C ASP A 24 10.02 -12.20 -1.34
N PRO A 25 9.75 -13.25 -0.54
CA PRO A 25 8.39 -13.74 -0.32
C PRO A 25 7.51 -12.76 0.49
N LEU A 26 8.08 -11.80 1.22
CA LEU A 26 7.35 -10.86 2.05
C LEU A 26 6.60 -9.82 1.21
N ILE A 27 5.27 -9.76 1.34
CA ILE A 27 4.43 -8.80 0.64
C ILE A 27 4.02 -7.68 1.60
N PRO A 28 4.35 -6.41 1.32
CA PRO A 28 3.93 -5.29 2.15
C PRO A 28 2.40 -5.13 2.10
N LYS A 29 1.81 -4.70 3.21
CA LYS A 29 0.34 -4.60 3.35
C LYS A 29 -0.05 -3.26 3.97
N VAL A 30 -1.19 -2.74 3.53
CA VAL A 30 -1.90 -1.64 4.21
C VAL A 30 -3.02 -2.23 5.05
N VAL A 31 -3.11 -1.80 6.30
CA VAL A 31 -4.14 -2.23 7.23
C VAL A 31 -5.27 -1.21 7.19
N VAL A 32 -6.46 -1.65 6.79
CA VAL A 32 -7.67 -0.84 6.77
C VAL A 32 -8.53 -1.21 7.99
N PRO A 33 -8.76 -0.27 8.92
CA PRO A 33 -9.45 -0.56 10.15
C PRO A 33 -10.90 -1.01 9.90
N ALA A 34 -11.41 -1.81 10.84
CA ALA A 34 -12.83 -2.13 10.86
C ALA A 34 -13.66 -0.85 10.90
N ARG A 35 -14.69 -0.81 10.07
CA ARG A 35 -15.76 0.18 10.18
C ARG A 35 -17.06 -0.54 10.46
N GLU A 36 -17.91 0.10 11.24
CA GLU A 36 -19.31 -0.26 11.29
C GLU A 36 -19.82 -0.15 9.84
N HIS A 37 -20.26 -1.27 9.25
CA HIS A 37 -20.94 -1.34 7.94
C HIS A 37 -20.14 -1.53 6.64
N PHE A 38 -18.95 -2.16 6.65
CA PHE A 38 -18.43 -2.70 5.38
C PHE A 38 -19.39 -3.74 4.81
N LYS A 39 -19.72 -3.61 3.52
CA LYS A 39 -20.63 -4.53 2.80
C LYS A 39 -19.86 -5.32 1.76
N ALA A 40 -20.15 -6.62 1.67
CA ALA A 40 -19.58 -7.47 0.64
C ALA A 40 -19.81 -6.85 -0.75
N GLY A 41 -18.74 -6.71 -1.54
CA GLY A 41 -18.71 -6.05 -2.84
C GLY A 41 -18.16 -4.63 -2.83
N GLU A 42 -17.99 -3.98 -1.68
CA GLU A 42 -17.30 -2.69 -1.59
C GLU A 42 -15.83 -2.82 -2.00
N ARG A 43 -15.31 -1.80 -2.67
CA ARG A 43 -13.93 -1.83 -3.18
C ARG A 43 -13.04 -0.87 -2.39
N ILE A 44 -11.96 -1.40 -1.86
CA ILE A 44 -10.87 -0.67 -1.25
C ILE A 44 -9.76 -0.52 -2.29
N THR A 45 -9.31 0.70 -2.55
CA THR A 45 -8.22 1.00 -3.47
C THR A 45 -7.16 1.78 -2.72
N VAL A 46 -5.92 1.29 -2.73
CA VAL A 46 -4.77 1.98 -2.15
C VAL A 46 -4.04 2.72 -3.27
N LEU A 47 -3.77 4.01 -3.05
CA LEU A 47 -3.19 4.94 -4.00
C LEU A 47 -1.90 5.52 -3.43
N CYS A 48 -0.95 5.81 -4.32
CA CYS A 48 0.17 6.70 -4.08
C CYS A 48 0.11 7.84 -5.10
N GLY A 49 -0.26 9.04 -4.66
CA GLY A 49 -0.70 10.09 -5.58
C GLY A 49 -1.83 9.58 -6.50
N ASN A 50 -1.57 9.52 -7.81
CA ASN A 50 -2.55 9.05 -8.82
C ASN A 50 -2.36 7.58 -9.22
N ILE A 51 -1.41 6.87 -8.63
CA ILE A 51 -1.08 5.48 -9.00
C ILE A 51 -1.80 4.53 -8.04
N GLU A 52 -2.68 3.69 -8.56
CA GLU A 52 -3.27 2.58 -7.78
C GLU A 52 -2.17 1.55 -7.52
N VAL A 53 -1.81 1.33 -6.25
CA VAL A 53 -0.79 0.35 -5.84
C VAL A 53 -1.40 -0.97 -5.35
N ALA A 54 -2.69 -0.97 -5.00
CA ALA A 54 -3.44 -2.16 -4.68
C ALA A 54 -4.94 -1.92 -4.76
N SER A 55 -5.69 -2.99 -4.93
CA SER A 55 -7.13 -2.99 -4.73
C SER A 55 -7.59 -4.30 -4.09
N HIS A 56 -8.63 -4.20 -3.28
CA HIS A 56 -9.27 -5.31 -2.59
C HIS A 56 -10.78 -5.13 -2.68
N VAL A 57 -11.50 -6.19 -3.04
CA VAL A 57 -12.96 -6.19 -2.96
C VAL A 57 -13.32 -6.89 -1.67
N TYR A 58 -13.99 -6.20 -0.78
CA TYR A 58 -14.42 -6.75 0.50
C TYR A 58 -15.39 -7.91 0.26
N ARG A 59 -15.12 -9.06 0.89
CA ARG A 59 -15.89 -10.29 0.75
C ARG A 59 -16.43 -10.73 2.10
N GLU A 60 -17.52 -11.47 2.05
CA GLU A 60 -18.04 -12.15 3.23
C GLU A 60 -17.00 -13.16 3.73
N GLY A 61 -16.52 -12.97 4.96
CA GLY A 61 -15.42 -13.75 5.55
C GLY A 61 -14.09 -12.99 5.65
N ASP A 62 -13.97 -11.78 5.10
CA ASP A 62 -12.82 -10.92 5.39
C ASP A 62 -12.77 -10.59 6.88
N SER A 63 -11.60 -10.78 7.49
CA SER A 63 -11.37 -10.49 8.90
C SER A 63 -10.97 -9.02 9.08
N PHE A 64 -11.40 -8.43 10.19
CA PHE A 64 -10.96 -7.09 10.54
C PHE A 64 -9.71 -7.11 11.44
N PRO A 65 -8.77 -6.17 11.24
CA PRO A 65 -8.74 -5.17 10.18
C PRO A 65 -8.43 -5.79 8.80
N VAL A 66 -8.92 -5.18 7.71
CA VAL A 66 -8.70 -5.71 6.36
C VAL A 66 -7.26 -5.42 5.94
N HIS A 67 -6.52 -6.48 5.58
CA HIS A 67 -5.15 -6.35 5.12
C HIS A 67 -5.10 -6.34 3.59
N VAL A 68 -4.81 -5.18 2.99
CA VAL A 68 -4.68 -5.03 1.54
C VAL A 68 -3.22 -5.23 1.15
N SER A 69 -2.93 -6.32 0.44
CA SER A 69 -1.60 -6.62 -0.09
C SER A 69 -1.21 -5.63 -1.19
N LEU A 70 -0.07 -4.97 -1.04
CA LEU A 70 0.46 -4.04 -2.02
C LEU A 70 1.13 -4.78 -3.18
N SER A 71 0.89 -4.32 -4.41
CA SER A 71 1.57 -4.88 -5.58
C SER A 71 3.02 -4.40 -5.62
N LYS A 72 3.97 -5.34 -5.51
CA LYS A 72 5.40 -5.06 -5.65
C LYS A 72 5.74 -4.45 -7.01
N GLU A 73 5.09 -4.92 -8.07
CA GLU A 73 5.26 -4.41 -9.43
C GLU A 73 4.88 -2.93 -9.51
N LYS A 74 3.72 -2.57 -8.94
CA LYS A 74 3.25 -1.18 -8.96
C LYS A 74 4.06 -0.28 -8.03
N LEU A 75 4.48 -0.79 -6.87
CA LEU A 75 5.39 -0.07 -5.97
C LEU A 75 6.76 0.19 -6.61
N ALA A 76 7.26 -0.73 -7.44
CA ALA A 76 8.54 -0.55 -8.13
C ALA A 76 8.53 0.67 -9.08
N LEU A 77 7.36 1.10 -9.54
CA LEU A 77 7.20 2.29 -10.40
C LEU A 77 7.28 3.62 -9.63
N ILE A 78 7.19 3.60 -8.30
CA ILE A 78 7.05 4.80 -7.45
C ILE A 78 8.40 5.27 -6.86
N ALA A 79 9.44 4.42 -6.91
CA ALA A 79 10.78 4.62 -6.34
C ALA A 79 11.04 6.01 -5.72
N GLY A 80 11.06 6.11 -4.38
CA GLY A 80 11.20 7.37 -3.67
C GLY A 80 10.15 7.58 -2.57
N THR A 81 9.99 8.82 -2.13
CA THR A 81 8.99 9.17 -1.09
C THR A 81 7.68 9.58 -1.74
N GLY A 82 6.57 8.99 -1.30
CA GLY A 82 5.23 9.27 -1.81
C GLY A 82 4.21 9.43 -0.68
N GLU A 83 3.10 10.07 -1.01
CA GLU A 83 1.92 10.15 -0.14
C GLU A 83 0.92 9.09 -0.56
N PHE A 84 0.66 8.18 0.39
CA PHE A 84 -0.27 7.08 0.22
C PHE A 84 -1.57 7.39 0.94
N PHE A 85 -2.66 6.89 0.39
CA PHE A 85 -3.99 6.94 1.00
C PHE A 85 -4.81 5.78 0.45
N TYR A 86 -5.92 5.47 1.09
CA TYR A 86 -6.87 4.50 0.57
C TYR A 86 -8.25 5.12 0.39
N VAL A 87 -8.96 4.60 -0.60
CA VAL A 87 -10.30 5.02 -0.96
C VAL A 87 -11.21 3.81 -0.91
N ILE A 88 -12.39 3.98 -0.33
CA ILE A 88 -13.42 2.96 -0.29
C ILE A 88 -14.56 3.43 -1.18
N LYS A 89 -14.86 2.66 -2.22
CA LYS A 89 -16.04 2.85 -3.06
C LYS A 89 -17.18 1.99 -2.53
N HIS A 90 -18.20 2.67 -2.03
CA HIS A 90 -19.39 2.05 -1.47
C HIS A 90 -20.37 1.60 -2.57
N LEU A 91 -21.24 0.65 -2.22
CA LEU A 91 -22.25 0.12 -3.16
C LEU A 91 -23.31 1.16 -3.56
N ASP A 92 -23.55 2.14 -2.70
CA ASP A 92 -24.46 3.27 -2.97
C ASP A 92 -23.85 4.35 -3.89
N GLY A 93 -22.60 4.13 -4.34
CA GLY A 93 -21.86 5.05 -5.21
C GLY A 93 -21.13 6.16 -4.46
N THR A 94 -21.26 6.25 -3.13
CA THR A 94 -20.48 7.18 -2.32
C THR A 94 -19.02 6.72 -2.19
N THR A 95 -18.16 7.63 -1.74
CA THR A 95 -16.73 7.37 -1.64
C THR A 95 -16.19 7.96 -0.35
N SER A 96 -15.46 7.14 0.38
CA SER A 96 -14.77 7.48 1.61
C SER A 96 -13.26 7.48 1.37
N THR A 97 -12.56 8.51 1.81
CA THR A 97 -11.12 8.69 1.54
C THR A 97 -10.37 8.87 2.83
N SER A 98 -9.34 8.04 3.06
CA SER A 98 -8.48 8.18 4.21
C SER A 98 -7.65 9.45 4.14
N ASP A 99 -7.21 9.92 5.30
CA ASP A 99 -6.09 10.84 5.36
C ASP A 99 -4.84 10.22 4.72
N SER A 100 -3.97 11.07 4.19
CA SER A 100 -2.72 10.63 3.57
C SER A 100 -1.66 10.32 4.62
N PHE A 101 -0.79 9.36 4.30
CA PHE A 101 0.38 9.01 5.09
C PHE A 101 1.63 8.95 4.20
N ARG A 102 2.76 9.44 4.71
CA ARG A 102 4.01 9.49 3.96
C ARG A 102 4.77 8.18 4.11
N CYS A 103 5.21 7.64 2.98
CA CYS A 103 5.96 6.39 2.90
C CYS A 103 7.12 6.53 1.91
N LYS A 104 8.26 5.93 2.20
CA LYS A 104 9.40 5.81 1.28
C LYS A 104 9.42 4.40 0.70
N VAL A 105 9.49 4.28 -0.62
CA VAL A 105 9.61 3.01 -1.33
C VAL A 105 11.04 2.87 -1.83
N GLU A 106 11.74 1.84 -1.36
CA GLU A 106 13.09 1.49 -1.80
C GLU A 106 13.05 0.19 -2.60
N VAL A 107 13.47 0.25 -3.86
CA VAL A 107 13.43 -0.89 -4.79
C VAL A 107 14.81 -1.49 -4.90
N PHE A 108 14.92 -2.80 -4.67
CA PHE A 108 16.17 -3.54 -4.80
C PHE A 108 16.07 -4.51 -5.96
N ASN A 109 16.91 -4.30 -6.97
CA ASN A 109 17.12 -5.27 -8.04
C ASN A 109 18.31 -6.15 -7.65
N SER A 110 18.05 -7.38 -7.22
CA SER A 110 19.08 -8.37 -6.85
C SER A 110 20.00 -8.79 -8.00
N GLN A 111 19.95 -8.13 -9.17
CA GLN A 111 20.89 -8.34 -10.27
C GLN A 111 22.15 -7.46 -10.19
N SER A 112 22.23 -6.50 -9.26
CA SER A 112 23.44 -5.70 -9.04
C SER A 112 24.39 -6.33 -8.02
N SER A 113 24.60 -7.65 -8.11
CA SER A 113 25.86 -8.25 -7.66
C SER A 113 26.78 -8.32 -8.87
N VAL A 114 27.27 -7.16 -9.32
CA VAL A 114 28.43 -7.15 -10.22
C VAL A 114 29.60 -7.57 -9.35
N SER A 115 29.97 -8.85 -9.44
CA SER A 115 31.23 -9.35 -8.91
C SER A 115 32.38 -8.63 -9.63
N HIS A 116 32.72 -7.42 -9.20
CA HIS A 116 34.08 -6.90 -9.32
C HIS A 116 34.93 -7.65 -8.31
N ALA A 117 35.23 -8.91 -8.63
CA ALA A 117 36.18 -9.74 -7.91
C ALA A 117 36.93 -10.60 -8.94
N ASN A 118 37.65 -9.94 -9.84
CA ASN A 118 38.99 -10.35 -10.25
C ASN A 118 39.68 -9.21 -11.01
N GLU A 119 39.97 -8.11 -10.31
CA GLU A 119 41.28 -7.49 -10.49
C GLU A 119 42.26 -8.36 -9.71
N GLU A 120 43.00 -9.23 -10.40
CA GLU A 120 44.42 -9.53 -10.10
C GLU A 120 44.96 -10.61 -11.07
N ARG A 121 45.93 -10.14 -11.88
CA ARG A 121 46.95 -10.84 -12.68
C ARG A 121 46.62 -11.38 -14.06
#